data_AF-A0A2K3K8B5-F1
#
_entry.id   AF-A0A2K3K8B5-F1
#
_cell.length_a   1.000
_cell.length_b   1.000
_cell.length_c   1.000
_cell.angle_alpha   90.00
_cell.angle_beta   90.00
_cell.angle_gamma   90.00
#
_symmetry.space_group_name_H-M   'P 1'
#
loop_
_entity.id
_entity.type
_entity.pdbx_description
1 polymer ?
#
loop_
_entity_poly.entity_id
_entity_poly.type
_entity_poly.pdbx_seq_one_letter_code
_entity_poly.pdbx_strand_id
1 'polypeptide(L)'
;MSEPESVKKDFSTAILERKKSPNRLVVDEALNDDNSVVVMHPQTMEKLGLFRGDTLLIKGKKRKDTICIAVGEDSCEEARIRMNKVVRSNLRVRLGDVVSVHQCSDVKYGTRVHILPIDDTIQGITGNLFD
;
A
#
# COMPACT_ATOMS: atom_id res chain seq x y z
N MET A 1 7.57 47.74 -16.43
CA MET A 1 6.58 46.66 -16.23
C MET A 1 7.08 45.47 -17.02
N SER A 2 7.67 44.49 -16.35
CA SER A 2 8.18 43.27 -16.96
C SER A 2 7.01 42.28 -17.14
N GLU A 3 6.80 41.84 -18.38
CA GLU A 3 5.80 40.82 -18.72
C GLU A 3 6.16 39.47 -18.06
N PRO A 4 5.18 38.67 -17.60
CA PRO A 4 5.46 37.36 -17.04
C PRO A 4 5.87 36.40 -18.17
N GLU A 5 7.11 35.90 -18.12
CA GLU A 5 7.61 34.86 -19.02
C GLU A 5 6.68 33.63 -18.97
N SER A 6 6.14 33.27 -20.13
CA SER A 6 5.32 32.08 -20.29
C SER A 6 6.17 30.83 -20.03
N VAL A 7 5.97 30.18 -18.88
CA VAL A 7 6.57 28.89 -18.55
C VAL A 7 6.09 27.87 -19.58
N LYS A 8 6.95 27.52 -20.55
CA LYS A 8 6.71 26.45 -21.52
C LYS A 8 6.59 25.14 -20.75
N LYS A 9 5.38 24.60 -20.64
CA LYS A 9 5.14 23.25 -20.11
C LYS A 9 5.59 22.22 -21.13
N ASP A 10 6.59 21.43 -20.79
CA ASP A 10 7.04 20.32 -21.63
C ASP A 10 6.01 19.19 -21.64
N PHE A 11 5.15 19.18 -22.66
CA PHE A 11 4.15 18.13 -22.86
C PHE A 11 4.75 16.76 -23.13
N SER A 12 6.02 16.70 -23.56
CA SER A 12 6.77 15.47 -23.84
C SER A 12 6.93 14.57 -22.60
N THR A 13 6.90 15.15 -21.39
CA THR A 13 7.04 14.41 -20.11
C THR A 13 5.78 14.46 -19.25
N ALA A 14 4.66 15.01 -19.75
CA ALA A 14 3.41 15.14 -18.99
C ALA A 14 2.83 13.78 -18.51
N ILE A 15 3.19 12.67 -19.15
CA ILE A 15 2.83 11.31 -18.71
C ILE A 15 3.66 10.87 -17.49
N LEU A 16 4.90 11.32 -17.38
CA LEU A 16 5.80 11.06 -16.24
C LEU A 16 5.48 11.97 -15.05
N GLU A 17 4.84 13.13 -15.30
CA GLU A 17 4.37 14.00 -14.24
C GLU A 17 3.41 13.25 -13.32
N ARG A 18 3.77 13.21 -12.05
CA ARG A 18 3.03 12.51 -11.01
C ARG A 18 1.66 13.18 -10.88
N LYS A 19 0.61 12.55 -11.42
CA LYS A 19 -0.78 12.92 -11.11
C LYS A 19 -0.93 12.98 -9.58
N LYS A 20 -1.23 14.17 -9.05
CA LYS A 20 -1.60 14.41 -7.65
C LYS A 20 -3.00 13.85 -7.43
N SER A 21 -3.13 12.53 -7.37
CA SER A 21 -4.35 11.87 -6.93
C SER A 21 -4.28 11.69 -5.41
N PRO A 22 -5.35 11.99 -4.66
CA PRO A 22 -5.38 11.86 -3.20
C PRO A 22 -5.09 10.42 -2.73
N ASN A 23 -5.36 9.43 -3.58
CA ASN A 23 -5.17 8.01 -3.31
C ASN A 23 -3.71 7.54 -3.41
N ARG A 24 -2.76 8.43 -3.72
CA ARG A 24 -1.35 8.07 -3.85
C ARG A 24 -0.58 8.44 -2.60
N LEU A 25 -0.17 7.41 -1.86
CA LEU A 25 0.54 7.54 -0.60
C LEU A 25 1.97 7.03 -0.72
N VAL A 26 2.88 7.67 0.01
CA VAL A 26 4.29 7.30 0.08
C VAL A 26 4.46 6.18 1.11
N VAL A 27 5.16 5.13 0.73
CA VAL A 27 5.41 3.98 1.59
C VAL A 27 6.42 4.34 2.66
N ASP A 28 6.07 4.08 3.91
CA ASP A 28 6.91 4.26 5.08
C ASP A 28 6.96 2.97 5.93
N GLU A 29 7.89 2.93 6.88
CA GLU A 29 8.09 1.79 7.76
C GLU A 29 7.00 1.69 8.83
N ALA A 30 6.43 0.49 8.99
CA ALA A 30 5.50 0.21 10.07
C ALA A 30 6.24 -0.11 11.38
N LEU A 31 5.65 0.33 12.49
CA LEU A 31 6.08 -0.04 13.85
C LEU A 31 5.53 -1.41 14.28
N ASN A 32 4.43 -1.84 13.66
CA ASN A 32 3.79 -3.13 13.90
C ASN A 32 4.20 -4.15 12.82
N ASP A 33 4.31 -5.42 13.20
CA ASP A 33 4.69 -6.53 12.33
C ASP A 33 3.50 -7.33 11.77
N ASP A 34 2.28 -6.82 11.92
CA ASP A 34 1.08 -7.44 11.35
C ASP A 34 1.10 -7.37 9.80
N ASN A 35 1.00 -8.55 9.17
CA ASN A 35 1.02 -8.73 7.71
C ASN A 35 -0.25 -8.26 7.00
N SER A 36 -1.32 -7.97 7.75
CA SER A 36 -2.65 -7.65 7.22
C SER A 36 -3.05 -6.21 7.45
N VAL A 37 -2.27 -5.43 8.19
CA VAL A 37 -2.64 -4.08 8.64
C VAL A 37 -1.76 -3.03 8.00
N VAL A 38 -2.38 -1.92 7.58
CA VAL A 38 -1.68 -0.71 7.18
C VAL A 38 -2.15 0.46 8.02
N VAL A 39 -1.19 1.34 8.36
CA VAL A 39 -1.46 2.51 9.19
C VAL A 39 -1.39 3.77 8.35
N MET A 40 -2.36 4.64 8.51
CA MET A 40 -2.44 5.94 7.84
C MET A 40 -2.99 7.01 8.77
N HIS A 41 -2.80 8.27 8.41
CA HIS A 41 -3.32 9.37 9.20
C HIS A 41 -4.86 9.45 9.12
N PRO A 42 -5.58 9.72 10.23
CA PRO A 42 -7.04 9.78 10.22
C PRO A 42 -7.62 10.79 9.23
N GLN A 43 -6.98 11.95 9.03
CA GLN A 43 -7.43 12.92 8.03
C GLN A 43 -7.31 12.39 6.59
N THR A 44 -6.32 11.55 6.32
CA THR A 44 -6.16 10.91 5.00
C THR A 44 -7.22 9.85 4.80
N MET A 45 -7.59 9.11 5.86
CA MET A 45 -8.72 8.20 5.84
C MET A 45 -10.01 8.93 5.50
N GLU A 46 -10.30 10.03 6.19
CA GLU A 46 -11.51 10.84 5.97
C GLU A 46 -11.57 11.40 4.54
N LYS A 47 -10.45 11.93 4.02
CA LYS A 47 -10.33 12.41 2.63
C LYS A 47 -10.62 11.32 1.60
N LEU A 48 -10.28 10.07 1.92
CA LEU A 48 -10.51 8.91 1.06
C LEU A 48 -11.86 8.22 1.32
N GLY A 49 -12.64 8.70 2.30
CA GLY A 49 -13.90 8.08 2.72
C GLY A 49 -13.71 6.70 3.36
N LEU A 50 -12.56 6.47 3.99
CA LEU A 50 -12.20 5.21 4.65
C LEU A 50 -12.49 5.30 6.14
N PHE A 51 -12.98 4.20 6.71
CA PHE A 51 -13.13 4.04 8.15
C PHE A 51 -12.13 3.03 8.72
N ARG A 52 -11.90 3.11 10.02
CA ARG A 52 -11.06 2.14 10.73
C ARG A 52 -11.66 0.75 10.58
N GLY A 53 -10.87 -0.20 10.11
CA GLY A 53 -11.31 -1.57 9.84
C GLY A 53 -11.73 -1.82 8.38
N ASP A 54 -11.77 -0.79 7.54
CA ASP A 54 -12.08 -0.98 6.12
C ASP A 54 -11.01 -1.81 5.42
N THR A 55 -11.47 -2.60 4.44
CA THR A 55 -10.60 -3.40 3.59
C THR A 55 -10.16 -2.57 2.38
N LEU A 56 -8.84 -2.55 2.15
CA LEU A 56 -8.19 -1.74 1.14
C LEU A 56 -7.53 -2.62 0.08
N LEU A 57 -7.73 -2.26 -1.18
CA LEU A 57 -6.94 -2.74 -2.29
C LEU A 57 -5.76 -1.78 -2.53
N ILE A 58 -4.55 -2.25 -2.25
CA ILE A 58 -3.32 -1.51 -2.48
C ILE A 58 -2.70 -1.98 -3.78
N LYS A 59 -2.47 -1.04 -4.71
CA LYS A 59 -1.81 -1.29 -5.99
C LYS A 59 -0.36 -0.82 -5.93
N GLY A 60 0.54 -1.77 -6.09
CA GLY A 60 1.99 -1.58 -6.11
C GLY A 60 2.58 -1.51 -7.51
N LYS A 61 3.85 -1.91 -7.65
CA LYS A 61 4.57 -1.94 -8.92
C LYS A 61 4.40 -3.31 -9.61
N LYS A 62 4.76 -3.39 -10.88
CA LYS A 62 4.73 -4.65 -11.68
C LYS A 62 3.36 -5.36 -11.64
N ARG A 63 2.27 -4.60 -11.61
CA ARG A 63 0.88 -5.10 -11.53
C ARG A 63 0.65 -6.04 -10.32
N LYS A 64 1.38 -5.82 -9.23
CA LYS A 64 1.14 -6.50 -7.96
C LYS A 64 0.22 -5.68 -7.09
N ASP A 65 -0.76 -6.36 -6.52
CA ASP A 65 -1.77 -5.84 -5.63
C ASP A 65 -1.86 -6.69 -4.37
N THR A 66 -2.36 -6.10 -3.30
CA THR A 66 -2.51 -6.76 -2.00
C THR A 66 -3.70 -6.14 -1.27
N ILE A 67 -4.37 -6.95 -0.46
CA ILE A 67 -5.48 -6.52 0.38
C ILE A 67 -4.97 -6.34 1.81
N CYS A 68 -5.29 -5.21 2.43
CA CYS A 68 -4.95 -4.92 3.82
C CYS A 68 -6.10 -4.19 4.53
N ILE A 69 -6.07 -4.17 5.85
CA ILE A 69 -7.03 -3.46 6.71
C ILE A 69 -6.46 -2.10 7.10
N ALA A 70 -7.29 -1.07 6.99
CA ALA A 70 -6.92 0.30 7.35
C ALA A 70 -7.03 0.56 8.85
N VAL A 71 -5.96 1.08 9.46
CA VAL A 71 -5.96 1.59 10.83
C VAL A 71 -5.51 3.05 10.83
N GLY A 72 -6.26 3.90 11.53
CA GLY A 72 -5.96 5.32 11.69
C GLY A 72 -5.08 5.56 12.91
N GLU A 73 -3.97 6.28 12.74
CA GLU A 73 -3.08 6.70 13.82
C GLU A 73 -2.47 8.09 13.54
N ASP A 74 -2.49 8.98 14.55
CA ASP A 74 -2.00 10.36 14.42
C ASP A 74 -0.46 10.48 14.35
N SER A 75 0.26 9.39 14.66
CA SER A 75 1.72 9.37 14.59
C SER A 75 2.26 9.35 13.14
N CYS A 76 1.39 9.16 12.15
CA CYS A 76 1.73 9.07 10.72
C CYS A 76 1.54 10.42 10.01
N GLU A 77 2.39 10.74 9.03
CA GLU A 77 2.16 11.89 8.15
C GLU A 77 0.99 11.63 7.19
N GLU A 78 0.21 12.67 6.85
CA GLU A 78 -0.95 12.57 5.96
C GLU A 78 -0.64 11.93 4.60
N ALA A 79 0.53 12.22 4.02
CA ALA A 79 0.93 11.72 2.71
C ALA A 79 1.57 10.34 2.73
N ARG A 80 1.67 9.69 3.90
CA ARG A 80 2.36 8.42 4.09
C ARG A 80 1.41 7.29 4.47
N ILE A 81 1.83 6.08 4.09
CA ILE A 81 1.21 4.82 4.49
C ILE A 81 2.30 3.92 5.07
N ARG A 82 2.10 3.49 6.30
CA ARG A 82 3.00 2.55 6.97
C ARG A 82 2.55 1.13 6.71
N MET A 83 3.49 0.31 6.26
CA MET A 83 3.26 -1.12 6.01
C MET A 83 4.53 -1.91 6.28
N ASN A 84 4.37 -3.16 6.71
CA ASN A 84 5.49 -4.02 7.09
C ASN A 84 6.28 -4.53 5.87
N LYS A 85 7.38 -5.24 6.12
CA LYS A 85 8.27 -5.76 5.05
C LYS A 85 7.56 -6.75 4.12
N VAL A 86 6.64 -7.56 4.65
CA VAL A 86 5.90 -8.58 3.88
C VAL A 86 4.97 -7.93 2.87
N VAL A 87 4.17 -6.95 3.28
CA VAL A 87 3.28 -6.19 2.39
C VAL A 87 4.08 -5.47 1.30
N ARG A 88 5.23 -4.86 1.65
CA ARG A 88 6.12 -4.23 0.64
C ARG A 88 6.67 -5.23 -0.38
N SER A 89 7.06 -6.42 0.09
CA SER A 89 7.56 -7.50 -0.77
C SER A 89 6.49 -7.97 -1.76
N ASN A 90 5.26 -8.17 -1.27
CA ASN A 90 4.12 -8.56 -2.09
C ASN A 90 3.83 -7.54 -3.20
N LEU A 91 3.87 -6.25 -2.86
CA LEU A 91 3.63 -5.12 -3.78
C LEU A 91 4.85 -4.76 -4.66
N ARG A 92 6.01 -5.36 -4.43
CA ARG A 92 7.30 -5.06 -5.10
C ARG A 92 7.71 -3.58 -4.97
N VAL A 93 7.52 -2.99 -3.79
CA VAL A 93 7.85 -1.59 -3.47
C VAL A 93 8.94 -1.49 -2.40
N ARG A 94 9.61 -0.34 -2.35
CA ARG A 94 10.59 0.05 -1.32
C ARG A 94 10.08 1.24 -0.50
N LEU A 95 10.75 1.56 0.60
CA LEU A 95 10.48 2.79 1.35
C LEU A 95 10.65 4.02 0.43
N GLY A 96 9.75 4.98 0.53
CA GLY A 96 9.71 6.17 -0.33
C GLY A 96 9.06 5.96 -1.70
N ASP A 97 8.72 4.72 -2.08
CA ASP A 97 7.91 4.49 -3.27
C ASP A 97 6.46 4.95 -3.05
N VAL A 98 5.75 5.19 -4.16
CA VAL A 98 4.34 5.60 -4.11
C VAL A 98 3.44 4.44 -4.49
N VAL A 99 2.44 4.17 -3.66
CA VAL A 99 1.38 3.18 -3.92
C VAL A 99 0.04 3.87 -4.13
N SER A 100 -0.90 3.18 -4.76
CA SER A 100 -2.29 3.68 -4.89
C SER A 100 -3.22 2.85 -4.01
N VAL A 101 -4.08 3.53 -3.25
CA VAL A 101 -5.02 2.91 -2.30
C VAL A 101 -6.45 3.09 -2.79
N HIS A 102 -7.24 2.02 -2.72
CA HIS A 102 -8.65 2.02 -3.07
C HIS A 102 -9.43 1.22 -2.02
N GLN A 103 -10.64 1.66 -1.69
CA GLN A 103 -11.55 0.87 -0.85
C GLN A 103 -11.98 -0.39 -1.63
N CYS A 104 -12.07 -1.52 -0.94
CA CYS A 104 -12.53 -2.79 -1.49
C CYS A 104 -13.58 -3.40 -0.56
N SER A 105 -14.86 -3.11 -0.82
CA SER A 105 -15.98 -3.60 0.00
C SER A 105 -16.50 -4.98 -0.41
N ASP A 106 -16.12 -5.50 -1.58
CA ASP A 106 -16.59 -6.79 -2.11
C ASP A 106 -15.64 -7.97 -1.77
N VAL A 107 -15.04 -7.94 -0.58
CA VAL A 107 -14.18 -9.03 -0.12
C VAL A 107 -15.04 -10.14 0.48
N LYS A 108 -15.19 -11.22 -0.30
CA LYS A 108 -15.96 -12.40 0.09
C LYS A 108 -15.14 -13.35 0.96
N TYR A 109 -15.82 -14.07 1.86
CA TYR A 109 -15.20 -15.14 2.61
C TYR A 109 -14.75 -16.27 1.67
N GLY A 110 -13.47 -16.64 1.75
CA GLY A 110 -12.94 -17.77 1.00
C GLY A 110 -13.47 -19.10 1.55
N THR A 111 -13.90 -20.00 0.67
CA THR A 111 -14.38 -21.33 1.09
C THR A 111 -13.23 -22.27 1.47
N ARG A 112 -12.11 -22.18 0.73
CA ARG A 112 -10.90 -22.97 0.94
C ARG A 112 -9.69 -22.16 0.50
N VAL A 113 -8.58 -22.31 1.22
CA VAL A 113 -7.27 -21.74 0.86
C VAL A 113 -6.25 -22.87 0.79
N HIS A 114 -5.32 -22.79 -0.16
CA HIS A 114 -4.21 -23.73 -0.29
C HIS A 114 -2.90 -22.96 -0.08
N ILE A 115 -2.16 -23.32 0.96
CA ILE A 115 -0.94 -22.65 1.38
C ILE A 115 0.17 -23.69 1.37
N LEU A 116 1.25 -23.38 0.66
CA LEU A 116 2.45 -24.20 0.62
C LEU A 116 3.61 -23.42 1.24
N PRO A 117 4.44 -24.05 2.08
CA PRO A 117 5.65 -23.41 2.56
C PRO A 117 6.66 -23.25 1.42
N ILE A 118 7.65 -22.39 1.61
CA ILE A 118 8.72 -22.19 0.64
C ILE A 118 9.81 -23.22 0.92
N ASP A 119 10.34 -23.86 -0.13
CA ASP A 119 11.30 -24.96 -0.04
C ASP A 119 12.54 -24.65 0.85
N ASP A 120 13.02 -23.41 0.83
CA ASP A 120 14.16 -22.96 1.63
C ASP A 120 13.82 -22.78 3.12
N THR A 121 12.55 -22.52 3.45
CA THR A 121 12.07 -22.35 4.84
C THR A 121 11.78 -23.65 5.58
N ILE A 122 11.76 -24.79 4.88
CA ILE A 122 11.40 -26.10 5.46
C ILE A 122 12.58 -27.07 5.59
N GLN A 123 13.79 -26.60 5.28
CA GLN A 123 14.99 -27.42 5.40
C GLN A 123 15.24 -27.78 6.87
N GLY A 124 15.22 -29.08 7.19
CA GLY A 124 15.47 -29.59 8.55
C GLY A 124 14.24 -29.72 9.44
N ILE A 125 13.04 -29.37 8.95
CA ILE A 125 11.79 -29.62 9.66
C ILE A 125 11.32 -31.04 9.34
N THR A 126 11.08 -31.85 10.37
CA THR A 126 10.51 -33.20 10.26
C THR A 126 9.14 -33.23 10.93
N GLY A 127 8.17 -33.90 10.31
CA GLY A 127 6.78 -33.97 10.79
C GLY A 127 5.78 -33.25 9.88
N ASN A 128 4.52 -33.20 10.29
CA ASN A 128 3.47 -32.46 9.58
C ASN A 128 3.56 -30.96 9.96
N LEU A 129 3.67 -30.07 8.97
CA LEU A 129 3.72 -28.62 9.19
C LEU A 129 2.34 -27.99 9.41
N PHE A 130 1.27 -28.76 9.19
CA PHE A 130 -0.11 -28.28 9.20
C PHE A 130 -0.95 -28.84 10.36
N ASP A 131 -0.37 -29.70 11.19
CA ASP A 131 -0.94 -30.14 12.49
C ASP A 131 -0.38 -29.27 13.62
#